data_AF-A0A183U9F6-F1
#
_entry.id   AF-A0A183U9F6-F1
#
_cell.length_a   1.000
_cell.length_b   1.000
_cell.length_c   1.000
_cell.angle_alpha   90.00
_cell.angle_beta   90.00
_cell.angle_gamma   90.00
#
_symmetry.space_group_name_H-M   'P 1'
#
loop_
_entity.id
_entity.type
_entity.pdbx_description
1 polymer ?
#
loop_
_entity_poly.entity_id
_entity_poly.type
_entity_poly.pdbx_seq_one_letter_code
_entity_poly.pdbx_strand_id
1 'polypeptide(L)' 'MLSPFGCKVPSPPDDTVQALKFNPTIAGQPIFLVSGSWDSVIRVWQVSETGQCEAKAQQNVGGPVLDLEWFEVNC' A
#
# COMPACT_ATOMS: atom_id res chain seq x y z
N MET A 1 -20.78 -5.96 8.90
CA MET A 1 -19.77 -6.79 9.59
C MET A 1 -18.64 -6.98 8.59
N LEU A 2 -17.48 -6.32 8.80
CA LEU A 2 -16.33 -6.49 7.91
C LEU A 2 -15.82 -7.94 8.06
N SER A 3 -15.46 -8.59 6.96
CA SER A 3 -15.08 -9.99 6.96
C SER A 3 -13.87 -10.23 7.87
N PRO A 4 -13.78 -11.39 8.54
CA PRO A 4 -12.65 -11.71 9.44
C PRO A 4 -11.31 -11.93 8.70
N PHE A 5 -11.27 -11.76 7.37
CA PHE A 5 -10.12 -12.05 6.52
C PHE A 5 -9.49 -10.79 5.88
N GLY A 6 -9.67 -9.63 6.49
CA GLY A 6 -9.14 -8.35 5.99
C GLY A 6 -7.81 -7.95 6.63
N CYS A 7 -6.87 -7.50 5.81
CA CYS A 7 -5.62 -6.88 6.28
C CYS A 7 -5.90 -5.44 6.74
N LYS A 8 -5.89 -5.20 8.05
CA LYS A 8 -5.96 -3.84 8.60
C LYS A 8 -4.56 -3.25 8.64
N VAL A 9 -4.32 -2.23 7.83
CA VAL A 9 -3.01 -1.58 7.77
C VAL A 9 -2.70 -0.81 9.06
N PRO A 10 -1.48 -0.92 9.60
CA PRO A 10 -1.00 0.00 10.63
C PRO A 10 -0.74 1.38 10.01
N SER A 11 -0.91 2.45 10.80
CA SER A 11 -0.73 3.84 10.35
C SER A 11 -1.48 4.14 9.05
N PRO A 12 -2.83 3.99 9.04
CA PRO A 12 -3.63 4.26 7.85
C PRO A 12 -3.51 5.73 7.42
N PRO A 13 -3.88 6.07 6.18
CA PRO A 13 -4.02 7.45 5.74
C PRO A 13 -4.99 8.26 6.62
N ASP A 14 -4.65 9.51 6.87
CA ASP A 14 -5.44 10.42 7.73
C ASP A 14 -6.51 11.19 6.94
N ASP A 15 -6.49 11.06 5.61
CA ASP A 15 -7.49 11.60 4.68
C ASP A 15 -7.80 10.56 3.59
N THR A 16 -8.74 10.89 2.70
CA THR A 16 -9.29 10.06 1.65
C THR A 16 -8.21 9.39 0.81
N VAL A 17 -8.29 8.06 0.71
CA VAL A 17 -7.43 7.27 -0.17
C VAL A 17 -7.91 7.42 -1.61
N GLN A 18 -7.02 7.87 -2.49
CA GLN A 18 -7.31 8.11 -3.90
C GLN A 18 -6.82 6.98 -4.80
N ALA A 19 -5.67 6.39 -4.46
CA ALA A 19 -5.05 5.32 -5.23
C ALA A 19 -4.62 4.17 -4.30
N LEU A 20 -4.82 2.94 -4.75
CA LEU A 20 -4.42 1.73 -4.04
C LEU A 20 -3.95 0.68 -5.06
N LYS A 21 -2.72 0.17 -4.92
CA LYS A 21 -2.14 -0.78 -5.88
C LYS A 21 -1.32 -1.85 -5.17
N PHE A 22 -1.55 -3.11 -5.54
CA PHE A 22 -0.61 -4.18 -5.21
C PHE A 22 0.57 -4.16 -6.18
N ASN A 23 1.75 -4.56 -5.71
CA ASN A 23 2.87 -4.81 -6.59
C ASN A 23 2.61 -6.04 -7.49
N PRO A 24 3.33 -6.15 -8.62
CA PRO A 24 3.35 -7.37 -9.42
C PRO A 24 3.68 -8.59 -8.58
N THR A 25 2.88 -9.65 -8.71
CA THR A 25 3.08 -10.88 -7.94
C THR A 25 4.12 -11.76 -8.62
N ILE A 26 5.32 -11.80 -8.04
CA ILE A 26 6.45 -12.62 -8.51
C ILE A 26 6.70 -13.73 -7.48
N ALA A 27 6.84 -14.97 -7.94
CA ALA A 27 7.06 -16.12 -7.06
C ALA A 27 8.33 -15.91 -6.20
N GLY A 28 8.19 -16.11 -4.88
CA GLY A 28 9.28 -15.92 -3.92
C GLY A 28 9.54 -14.46 -3.51
N GLN A 29 8.79 -13.49 -4.04
CA GLN A 29 8.87 -12.10 -3.60
C GLN A 29 7.72 -11.74 -2.64
N PRO A 30 7.94 -10.79 -1.70
CA PRO A 30 6.89 -10.29 -0.83
C PRO A 30 5.79 -9.54 -1.60
N ILE A 31 4.56 -9.62 -1.06
CA ILE A 31 3.42 -8.84 -1.54
C ILE A 31 3.42 -7.49 -0.82
N PHE A 32 3.45 -6.40 -1.58
CA PHE A 32 3.34 -5.04 -1.11
C PHE A 32 2.04 -4.39 -1.61
N LEU A 33 1.47 -3.58 -0.73
CA LEU A 33 0.35 -2.70 -1.00
C LEU A 33 0.83 -1.26 -0.86
N VAL A 34 0.58 -0.43 -1.87
CA VAL A 34 0.82 1.01 -1.78
C VAL A 34 -0.51 1.77 -1.80
N SER A 35 -0.61 2.83 -0.99
CA SER A 35 -1.70 3.81 -1.07
C SER A 35 -1.17 5.21 -1.35
N GLY A 36 -1.97 5.97 -2.09
CA GLY A 36 -1.86 7.41 -2.25
C GLY A 36 -3.09 8.08 -1.67
N SER A 37 -2.91 9.12 -0.86
CA SER A 37 -3.99 9.83 -0.18
C SER A 37 -3.88 11.34 -0.36
N TRP A 38 -5.00 12.01 -0.10
CA TRP A 38 -5.14 13.46 -0.03
C TRP A 38 -4.35 14.10 1.13
N ASP A 39 -3.93 13.30 2.12
CA ASP A 39 -3.00 13.73 3.18
C ASP A 39 -1.57 14.00 2.70
N SER A 40 -1.35 13.94 1.37
CA SER A 40 -0.08 14.20 0.70
C SER A 40 1.01 13.18 0.99
N VAL A 41 0.62 11.96 1.40
CA VAL A 41 1.56 10.93 1.80
C VAL A 41 1.30 9.61 1.06
N ILE A 42 2.38 9.07 0.49
CA ILE A 42 2.44 7.70 -0.06
C ILE A 42 2.83 6.76 1.08
N ARG A 43 2.13 5.62 1.20
CA ARG A 43 2.42 4.59 2.22
C ARG A 43 2.53 3.22 1.56
N VAL A 44 3.50 2.42 2.02
CA VAL A 44 3.72 1.06 1.57
C VAL A 44 3.64 0.12 2.76
N TRP A 45 2.85 -0.94 2.62
CA TRP A 45 2.76 -2.04 3.57
C TRP A 45 3.14 -3.36 2.91
N GLN A 46 3.77 -4.25 3.66
CA GLN A 46 3.88 -5.65 3.29
C GLN A 46 2.65 -6.39 3.81
N VAL A 47 2.07 -7.24 2.97
CA VAL A 47 0.94 -8.11 3.33
C VAL A 47 1.44 -9.55 3.45
N SER A 48 1.27 -10.15 4.62
CA SER A 48 1.62 -11.56 4.84
C SER A 48 0.56 -12.49 4.26
N GLU A 49 0.92 -13.77 4.06
CA GLU A 49 -0.01 -14.83 3.66
C GLU A 49 -1.17 -15.02 4.65
N THR A 50 -0.95 -14.67 5.92
CA THR A 50 -1.97 -14.70 6.98
C THR A 50 -2.85 -13.45 7.03
N GLY A 51 -2.69 -12.53 6.06
CA GLY A 51 -3.44 -11.28 5.98
C GLY A 51 -3.05 -10.25 7.03
N GLN A 52 -1.83 -10.34 7.60
CA GLN A 52 -1.29 -9.30 8.48
C GLN A 52 -0.56 -8.25 7.65
N CYS A 53 -0.72 -6.98 8.02
CA CYS A 53 -0.12 -5.84 7.34
C CYS A 53 1.00 -5.25 8.20
N GLU A 54 2.16 -5.02 7.62
CA GLU A 54 3.30 -4.38 8.28
C GLU A 54 3.70 -3.12 7.51
N ALA A 55 3.86 -1.98 8.20
CA ALA A 55 4.33 -0.75 7.58
C ALA A 55 5.80 -0.89 7.14
N LYS A 56 6.10 -0.51 5.89
CA LYS A 56 7.46 -0.62 5.32
C LYS A 56 8.05 0.72 4.92
N ALA A 57 7.26 1.60 4.31
CA ALA A 57 7.74 2.91 3.89
C ALA A 57 6.62 3.94 3.88
N GLN A 58 7.02 5.21 4.03
CA GLN A 58 6.15 6.36 3.91
C GLN A 58 6.93 7.54 3.32
N GLN A 59 6.30 8.30 2.42
CA GLN A 59 6.89 9.49 1.83
C GLN A 59 5.85 10.60 1.69
N ASN A 60 6.16 11.80 2.20
CA ASN A 60 5.38 13.00 1.92
C ASN A 60 5.80 13.59 0.56
N VAL A 61 4.82 13.93 -0.27
CA VAL A 61 5.05 14.45 -1.64
C VAL A 61 4.57 15.90 -1.83
N GLY A 62 4.16 16.59 -0.76
CA GLY A 62 3.83 18.01 -0.76
C GLY A 62 2.49 18.40 -1.40
N GLY A 63 1.70 17.44 -1.83
CA GLY A 63 0.33 17.63 -2.33
C GLY A 63 -0.41 16.30 -2.49
N PRO A 64 -1.72 16.31 -2.82
CA PRO A 64 -2.52 15.11 -2.94
C PRO A 64 -1.94 14.10 -3.94
N VAL A 65 -1.87 12.83 -3.53
CA VAL A 65 -1.44 11.75 -4.43
C VAL A 65 -2.63 11.30 -5.26
N LEU A 66 -2.59 11.54 -6.57
CA LEU A 66 -3.73 11.27 -7.45
C LEU A 66 -3.66 9.91 -8.14
N ASP A 67 -2.45 9.40 -8.37
CA ASP A 67 -2.22 8.10 -9.02
C ASP A 67 -0.91 7.47 -8.55
N LEU A 68 -0.79 6.16 -8.72
CA LEU A 68 0.36 5.35 -8.34
C LEU A 68 0.52 4.17 -9.31
N GLU A 69 1.77 3.84 -9.61
CA GLU A 69 2.11 2.67 -10.43
C GLU A 69 3.40 2.04 -9.93
N TRP A 70 3.48 0.71 -10.00
CA TRP A 70 4.72 -0.01 -9.70
C TRP A 70 5.50 -0.18 -11.00
N PHE A 71 6.81 0.05 -10.97
CA PHE A 71 7.66 -0.29 -12.10
C PHE A 71 8.09 -1.76 -12.00
N GLU A 72 7.89 -2.51 -13.09
CA GLU A 72 8.45 -3.85 -13.22
C GLU A 72 9.89 -3.74 -13.70
N VAL A 73 10.82 -4.29 -12.92
CA VAL A 73 12.17 -4.59 -13.43
C VAL A 73 12.16 -6.05 -13.84
N ASN A 74 11.97 -6.30 -15.13
CA ASN A 74 12.21 -7.62 -15.73
C ASN A 74 13.72 -7.89 -15.67
N CYS A 75 14.17 -8.52 -14.59
CA CYS A 75 15.51 -9.10 -14.48
C CYS A 75 15.47 -10.57 -14.94
#